data_AF-A0A968PUS6-F1
#
_entry.id   AF-A0A968PUS6-F1
#
_cell.length_a   1.000
_cell.length_b   1.000
_cell.length_c   1.000
_cell.angle_alpha   90.00
_cell.angle_beta   90.00
_cell.angle_gamma   90.00
#
_symmetry.space_group_name_H-M   'P 1'
#
loop_
_entity.id
_entity.type
_entity.pdbx_description
1 polymer ?
#
loop_
_entity_poly.entity_id
_entity_poly.type
_entity_poly.pdbx_seq_one_letter_code
_entity_poly.pdbx_strand_id
1 'polypeptide(L)'
;MTERKKRTTAGDKTICLPLPKDIDYQELVEDTKAFRVYLDNLIEIHPELFPVGIEEGYCFHGFVESGKMDLSTRRIRLKCNGQAYQLRPDSVMPYMIGKTEEVEKGLYLRRYGVPYEGIAHVLGHSAMYWYHATQAMGRVSIVGSTVKDPQTIPPSPRCR
;
A
#
# COMPACT_ATOMS: atom_id res chain seq x y z
N MET A 1 -14.81 4.40 -31.65
CA MET A 1 -15.22 4.74 -30.28
C MET A 1 -14.15 4.23 -29.34
N THR A 2 -13.31 5.11 -28.80
CA THR A 2 -12.25 4.73 -27.86
C THR A 2 -12.91 4.35 -26.53
N GLU A 3 -12.78 3.10 -26.11
CA GLU A 3 -13.31 2.63 -24.82
C GLU A 3 -12.81 3.56 -23.70
N ARG A 4 -13.76 4.14 -22.96
CA ARG A 4 -13.45 5.08 -21.88
C ARG A 4 -12.81 4.29 -20.75
N LYS A 5 -11.50 4.41 -20.58
CA LYS A 5 -10.72 3.74 -19.52
C LYS A 5 -11.44 3.88 -18.18
N LYS A 6 -11.94 2.76 -17.65
CA LYS A 6 -12.65 2.71 -16.36
C LYS A 6 -11.77 3.35 -15.30
N ARG A 7 -12.31 4.32 -14.55
CA ARG A 7 -11.56 4.96 -13.45
C ARG A 7 -11.17 3.87 -12.46
N THR A 8 -9.88 3.75 -12.22
CA THR A 8 -9.33 2.84 -11.20
C THR A 8 -9.48 3.52 -9.84
N THR A 9 -9.76 2.73 -8.81
CA THR A 9 -9.83 3.23 -7.43
C THR A 9 -8.44 3.65 -7.00
N ALA A 10 -8.34 4.74 -6.24
CA ALA A 10 -7.07 5.22 -5.72
C ALA A 10 -6.45 4.13 -4.81
N GLY A 11 -5.26 3.64 -5.15
CA GLY A 11 -4.61 2.54 -4.43
C GLY A 11 -4.69 1.17 -5.11
N ASP A 12 -5.51 0.99 -6.14
CA ASP A 12 -5.67 -0.31 -6.86
C ASP A 12 -4.39 -0.80 -7.55
N LYS A 13 -3.40 0.08 -7.73
CA LYS A 13 -2.12 -0.21 -8.39
C LYS A 13 -0.93 -0.12 -7.45
N THR A 14 -1.18 -0.26 -6.15
CA THR A 14 -0.13 -0.29 -5.13
C THR A 14 -0.23 -1.60 -4.36
N ILE A 15 0.83 -2.39 -4.40
CA ILE A 15 0.97 -3.64 -3.66
C ILE A 15 1.74 -3.34 -2.38
N CYS A 16 1.22 -3.78 -1.24
CA CYS A 16 1.88 -3.65 0.06
C CYS A 16 2.73 -4.89 0.30
N LEU A 17 4.04 -4.70 0.50
CA LEU A 17 4.98 -5.78 0.79
C LEU A 17 5.23 -5.84 2.31
N PRO A 18 5.00 -6.99 2.97
CA PRO A 18 5.31 -7.17 4.38
C PRO A 18 6.83 -7.36 4.53
N LEU A 19 7.54 -6.36 5.03
CA LEU A 19 8.98 -6.47 5.24
C LEU A 19 9.32 -6.98 6.65
N PRO A 20 10.26 -7.94 6.76
CA PRO A 20 10.86 -8.26 8.05
C PRO A 20 11.57 -7.03 8.62
N LYS A 21 11.50 -6.86 9.95
CA LYS A 21 12.14 -5.71 10.65
C LYS A 21 13.65 -5.67 10.49
N ASP A 22 14.26 -6.80 10.17
CA ASP A 22 15.72 -6.95 10.06
C ASP A 22 16.26 -6.60 8.68
N ILE A 23 15.39 -6.29 7.70
CA ILE A 23 15.78 -5.95 6.33
C ILE A 23 15.54 -4.47 6.08
N ASP A 24 16.59 -3.75 5.67
CA ASP A 24 16.44 -2.39 5.17
C ASP A 24 15.85 -2.41 3.74
N TYR A 25 14.68 -1.79 3.59
CA TYR A 25 14.00 -1.72 2.29
C TYR A 25 14.78 -0.88 1.27
N GLN A 26 15.46 0.20 1.68
CA GLN A 26 16.16 1.07 0.76
C GLN A 26 17.34 0.34 0.10
N GLU A 27 18.13 -0.37 0.90
CA GLU A 27 19.23 -1.21 0.40
C GLU A 27 18.70 -2.34 -0.51
N LEU A 28 17.61 -3.01 -0.11
CA LEU A 28 17.01 -4.09 -0.89
C LEU A 28 16.50 -3.59 -2.26
N VAL A 29 15.91 -2.40 -2.33
CA VAL A 29 15.34 -1.84 -3.58
C VAL A 29 16.42 -1.51 -4.61
N GLU A 30 17.60 -1.12 -4.16
CA GLU A 30 18.75 -0.85 -5.02
C GLU A 30 19.31 -2.14 -5.66
N ASP A 31 19.41 -3.23 -4.88
CA ASP A 31 19.83 -4.53 -5.41
C ASP A 31 18.70 -5.23 -6.19
N THR A 32 18.78 -5.11 -7.50
CA THR A 32 17.82 -5.73 -8.44
C THR A 32 17.72 -7.25 -8.29
N LYS A 33 18.82 -7.96 -8.00
CA LYS A 33 18.83 -9.42 -7.90
C LYS A 33 18.26 -9.86 -6.56
N ALA A 34 18.71 -9.26 -5.46
CA ALA A 34 18.17 -9.56 -4.14
C ALA A 34 16.67 -9.26 -4.06
N PHE A 35 16.23 -8.11 -4.59
CA PHE A 35 14.81 -7.76 -4.65
C PHE A 35 13.99 -8.74 -5.48
N ARG A 36 14.56 -9.28 -6.58
CA ARG A 36 13.90 -10.30 -7.40
C ARG A 36 13.67 -11.58 -6.61
N VAL A 37 14.70 -12.10 -5.95
CA VAL A 37 14.62 -13.31 -5.12
C VAL A 37 13.60 -13.12 -4.00
N TYR A 38 13.64 -11.98 -3.31
CA TYR A 38 12.67 -11.65 -2.26
C TYR A 38 11.23 -11.66 -2.79
N LEU A 39 10.98 -11.03 -3.94
CA LEU A 39 9.64 -10.93 -4.49
C LEU A 39 9.13 -12.27 -5.04
N ASP A 40 9.98 -13.06 -5.69
CA ASP A 40 9.62 -14.40 -6.17
C ASP A 40 9.26 -15.32 -4.98
N ASN A 41 10.04 -15.31 -3.89
CA ASN A 41 9.71 -16.03 -2.65
C ASN A 41 8.37 -15.56 -2.05
N LEU A 42 8.12 -14.25 -2.05
CA LEU A 42 6.87 -13.70 -1.50
C LEU A 42 5.65 -14.07 -2.35
N ILE A 43 5.80 -14.15 -3.68
CA ILE A 43 4.74 -14.61 -4.59
C ILE A 43 4.40 -16.08 -4.30
N GLU A 44 5.39 -16.92 -4.02
CA GLU A 44 5.16 -18.33 -3.67
C GLU A 44 4.44 -18.50 -2.32
N ILE A 45 4.82 -17.72 -1.30
CA ILE A 45 4.25 -17.83 0.05
C ILE A 45 2.88 -17.14 0.15
N HIS A 46 2.72 -16.00 -0.52
CA HIS A 46 1.54 -15.14 -0.43
C HIS A 46 1.05 -14.66 -1.82
N PRO A 47 0.58 -15.57 -2.70
CA PRO A 47 0.08 -15.21 -4.03
C PRO A 47 -1.13 -14.27 -3.95
N GLU A 48 -1.89 -14.28 -2.85
CA GLU A 48 -3.07 -13.43 -2.63
C GLU A 48 -2.76 -11.94 -2.55
N LEU A 49 -1.51 -11.57 -2.24
CA LEU A 49 -1.09 -10.15 -2.20
C LEU A 49 -0.94 -9.55 -3.60
N PHE A 50 -0.85 -10.40 -4.63
CA PHE A 50 -0.54 -10.01 -5.98
C PHE A 50 -1.78 -10.05 -6.87
N PRO A 51 -1.82 -9.20 -7.92
CA PRO A 51 -2.87 -9.27 -8.93
C PRO A 51 -2.85 -10.61 -9.67
N VAL A 52 -4.03 -11.07 -10.09
CA VAL A 52 -4.21 -12.28 -10.89
C VAL A 52 -3.31 -12.25 -12.14
N GLY A 53 -2.62 -13.35 -12.40
CA GLY A 53 -1.69 -13.49 -13.53
C GLY A 53 -0.24 -13.07 -13.22
N ILE A 54 0.11 -12.86 -11.94
CA ILE A 54 1.52 -12.69 -11.52
C ILE A 54 2.37 -13.93 -11.81
N GLU A 55 1.75 -15.12 -11.83
CA GLU A 55 2.38 -16.42 -12.10
C GLU A 55 2.97 -16.50 -13.52
N GLU A 56 2.39 -15.78 -14.48
CA GLU A 56 2.94 -15.64 -15.85
C GLU A 56 4.23 -14.77 -15.88
N GLY A 57 4.57 -14.17 -14.75
CA GLY A 57 5.77 -13.40 -14.53
C GLY A 57 5.57 -11.89 -14.68
N TYR A 58 6.62 -11.17 -14.29
CA TYR A 58 6.66 -9.72 -14.27
C TYR A 58 8.03 -9.19 -14.68
N CYS A 59 8.07 -7.92 -15.10
CA CYS A 59 9.28 -7.17 -15.38
C CYS A 59 9.38 -5.97 -14.44
N PHE A 60 10.59 -5.61 -14.01
CA PHE A 60 10.79 -4.34 -13.31
C PHE A 60 10.52 -3.16 -14.25
N HIS A 61 9.90 -2.11 -13.70
CA HIS A 61 9.43 -0.94 -14.45
C HIS A 61 9.84 0.36 -13.75
N GLY A 62 11.13 0.45 -13.41
CA GLY A 62 11.75 1.63 -12.81
C GLY A 62 11.36 1.87 -11.35
N PHE A 63 11.63 3.11 -10.91
CA PHE A 63 11.43 3.57 -9.55
C PHE A 63 10.43 4.72 -9.49
N VAL A 64 9.85 4.92 -8.30
CA VAL A 64 9.05 6.09 -7.93
C VAL A 64 9.60 6.61 -6.63
N GLU A 65 10.04 7.85 -6.65
CA GLU A 65 10.58 8.55 -5.50
C GLU A 65 9.48 9.39 -4.86
N SER A 66 9.36 9.31 -3.54
CA SER A 66 8.51 10.20 -2.77
C SER A 66 9.35 11.25 -2.07
N GLY A 67 9.35 12.49 -2.58
CA GLY A 67 10.07 13.59 -1.95
C GLY A 67 9.58 13.95 -0.53
N LYS A 68 8.39 13.49 -0.13
CA LYS A 68 7.89 13.68 1.25
C LYS A 68 8.51 12.72 2.26
N MET A 69 8.92 11.54 1.79
CA MET A 69 9.41 10.45 2.64
C MET A 69 10.88 10.12 2.38
N ASP A 70 11.49 10.77 1.38
CA ASP A 70 12.81 10.43 0.85
C ASP A 70 12.95 8.92 0.59
N LEU A 71 11.92 8.35 -0.04
CA LEU A 71 11.80 6.91 -0.23
C LEU A 71 11.64 6.56 -1.71
N SER A 72 12.56 5.74 -2.19
CA SER A 72 12.52 5.12 -3.51
C SER A 72 11.76 3.81 -3.45
N THR A 73 10.67 3.72 -4.21
CA THR A 73 9.86 2.51 -4.34
C THR A 73 9.97 1.94 -5.73
N ARG A 74 9.98 0.62 -5.85
CA ARG A 74 10.13 -0.06 -7.15
C ARG A 74 8.77 -0.33 -7.79
N ARG A 75 8.72 -0.34 -9.11
CA ARG A 75 7.51 -0.75 -9.87
C ARG A 75 7.74 -2.06 -10.59
N ILE A 76 6.67 -2.84 -10.69
CA ILE A 76 6.62 -4.03 -11.54
C ILE A 76 5.55 -3.86 -12.60
N ARG A 77 5.73 -4.54 -13.71
CA ARG A 77 4.76 -4.62 -14.79
C ARG A 77 4.50 -6.09 -15.08
N LEU A 78 3.23 -6.49 -15.01
CA LEU A 78 2.84 -7.86 -15.30
C LEU A 78 2.98 -8.13 -16.80
N LYS A 79 3.41 -9.35 -17.15
CA LYS A 79 3.52 -9.77 -18.55
C LYS A 79 2.15 -10.04 -19.18
N CYS A 80 1.22 -10.62 -18.42
CA CYS A 80 -0.11 -11.03 -18.89
C CYS A 80 -0.95 -9.86 -19.44
N ASN A 81 -0.92 -8.70 -18.77
CA ASN A 81 -1.81 -7.57 -19.08
C ASN A 81 -1.07 -6.23 -19.28
N GLY A 82 0.26 -6.21 -19.14
CA GLY A 82 1.09 -5.01 -19.28
C GLY A 82 0.84 -3.93 -18.22
N GLN A 83 0.06 -4.22 -17.18
CA GLN A 83 -0.26 -3.25 -16.14
C GLN A 83 0.92 -3.09 -15.17
N ALA A 84 1.19 -1.83 -14.81
CA ALA A 84 2.23 -1.48 -13.86
C ALA A 84 1.66 -1.25 -12.45
N TYR A 85 2.31 -1.84 -11.47
CA TYR A 85 2.01 -1.75 -10.04
C TYR A 85 3.22 -1.18 -9.29
N GLN A 86 2.96 -0.33 -8.31
CA GLN A 86 3.97 0.19 -7.39
C GLN A 86 4.07 -0.74 -6.18
N LEU A 87 5.29 -1.06 -5.78
CA LEU A 87 5.58 -1.87 -4.61
C LEU A 87 5.89 -0.94 -3.43
N ARG A 88 5.04 -0.94 -2.41
CA ARG A 88 5.19 -0.11 -1.21
C ARG A 88 5.55 -1.02 -0.03
N PRO A 89 6.50 -0.64 0.85
CA PRO A 89 6.74 -1.34 2.10
C PRO A 89 5.59 -1.13 3.10
N ASP A 90 5.28 -2.13 3.92
CA ASP A 90 4.24 -2.06 4.97
C ASP A 90 4.54 -1.02 6.06
N SER A 91 5.82 -0.70 6.29
CA SER A 91 6.28 0.35 7.19
C SER A 91 5.82 1.77 6.83
N VAL A 92 5.23 1.97 5.66
CA VAL A 92 4.78 3.27 5.16
C VAL A 92 3.27 3.28 4.93
N MET A 93 2.58 4.33 5.34
CA MET A 93 1.14 4.46 5.15
C MET A 93 0.72 4.54 3.67
N PRO A 94 -0.53 4.15 3.33
CA PRO A 94 -1.12 4.46 2.04
C PRO A 94 -0.99 5.95 1.70
N TYR A 95 -0.83 6.25 0.40
CA TYR A 95 -0.53 7.61 -0.09
C TYR A 95 0.84 8.17 0.35
N MET A 96 1.71 7.33 0.95
CA MET A 96 3.07 7.68 1.37
C MET A 96 3.12 8.95 2.22
N ILE A 97 2.14 9.11 3.12
CA ILE A 97 2.00 10.29 3.98
C ILE A 97 2.96 10.26 5.18
N GLY A 98 3.37 9.08 5.64
CA GLY A 98 4.18 8.92 6.83
C GLY A 98 4.53 7.46 7.09
N LYS A 99 5.39 7.21 8.09
CA LYS A 99 5.65 5.87 8.61
C LYS A 99 4.43 5.37 9.38
N THR A 100 4.13 4.08 9.25
CA THR A 100 3.00 3.43 9.91
C THR A 100 3.09 3.59 11.44
N GLU A 101 4.28 3.39 12.01
CA GLU A 101 4.52 3.48 13.48
C GLU A 101 4.23 4.88 14.07
N GLU A 102 4.46 5.93 13.29
CA GLU A 102 4.20 7.31 13.71
C GLU A 102 2.71 7.64 13.59
N VAL A 103 2.12 7.30 12.44
CA VAL A 103 0.73 7.61 12.14
C VAL A 103 -0.23 6.80 13.00
N GLU A 104 0.12 5.56 13.34
CA GLU A 104 -0.68 4.67 14.20
C GLU A 104 -1.04 5.34 15.52
N LYS A 105 -0.09 6.02 16.18
CA LYS A 105 -0.32 6.68 17.48
C LYS A 105 -1.38 7.76 17.38
N GLY A 106 -1.33 8.59 16.32
CA GLY A 106 -2.33 9.62 16.10
C GLY A 106 -3.70 9.05 15.73
N LEU A 107 -3.74 8.01 14.90
CA LEU A 107 -4.99 7.34 14.54
C LEU A 107 -5.61 6.60 15.74
N TYR A 108 -4.78 6.06 16.63
CA TYR A 108 -5.22 5.49 17.90
C TYR A 108 -5.90 6.54 18.78
N LEU A 109 -5.30 7.73 18.95
CA LEU A 109 -5.94 8.84 19.66
C LEU A 109 -7.25 9.28 18.98
N ARG A 110 -7.26 9.30 17.64
CA ARG A 110 -8.45 9.68 16.86
C ARG A 110 -9.65 8.77 17.13
N ARG A 111 -9.42 7.49 17.44
CA ARG A 111 -10.47 6.52 17.85
C ARG A 111 -11.22 6.96 19.10
N TYR A 112 -10.57 7.66 20.03
CA TYR A 112 -11.17 8.18 21.26
C TYR A 112 -11.81 9.56 21.07
N GLY A 113 -11.91 10.06 19.84
CA GLY A 113 -12.56 11.34 19.55
C GLY A 113 -11.67 12.57 19.75
N VAL A 114 -10.36 12.39 19.93
CA VAL A 114 -9.42 13.52 20.03
C VAL A 114 -9.45 14.32 18.72
N PRO A 115 -9.60 15.67 18.78
CA PRO A 115 -9.59 16.53 17.58
C PRO A 115 -8.21 16.55 16.92
N TYR A 116 -8.15 16.82 15.61
CA TYR A 116 -6.89 16.80 14.85
C TYR A 116 -5.87 17.82 15.35
N GLU A 117 -6.34 18.97 15.85
CA GLU A 117 -5.55 20.02 16.49
C GLU A 117 -4.92 19.51 17.79
N GLY A 118 -5.65 18.70 18.56
CA GLY A 118 -5.14 18.08 19.78
C GLY A 118 -4.07 17.03 19.48
N ILE A 119 -4.27 16.23 18.42
CA ILE A 119 -3.26 15.27 17.95
C ILE A 119 -2.01 16.01 17.46
N ALA A 120 -2.20 17.08 16.67
CA ALA A 120 -1.12 17.92 16.19
C ALA A 120 -0.31 18.56 17.33
N HIS A 121 -0.99 18.98 18.39
CA HIS A 121 -0.34 19.55 19.57
C HIS A 121 0.53 18.53 20.32
N VAL A 122 0.10 17.26 20.40
CA VAL A 122 0.80 16.22 21.17
C VAL A 122 1.87 15.48 20.36
N LEU A 123 1.57 15.17 19.09
CA LEU A 123 2.42 14.33 18.23
C LEU A 123 3.13 15.12 17.13
N GLY A 124 2.91 16.44 17.04
CA GLY A 124 3.44 17.28 15.97
C GLY A 124 2.65 17.17 14.67
N HIS A 125 3.22 17.66 13.57
CA HIS A 125 2.56 17.88 12.28
C HIS A 125 1.38 18.86 12.34
N SER A 126 0.78 19.13 11.19
CA SER A 126 -0.42 19.97 11.10
C SER A 126 -1.70 19.16 11.34
N ALA A 127 -2.78 19.80 11.79
CA ALA A 127 -4.09 19.15 11.87
C ALA A 127 -4.53 18.55 10.52
N MET A 128 -4.19 19.23 9.40
CA MET A 128 -4.46 18.74 8.04
C MET A 128 -3.69 17.45 7.71
N TYR A 129 -2.47 17.28 8.21
CA TYR A 129 -1.71 16.03 8.06
C TYR A 129 -2.49 14.85 8.65
N TRP A 130 -2.96 14.99 9.89
CA TRP A 130 -3.73 13.96 10.59
C TRP A 130 -5.09 13.67 9.94
N TYR A 131 -5.75 14.72 9.43
CA TYR A 131 -6.95 14.57 8.61
C TYR A 131 -6.65 13.72 7.36
N HIS A 132 -5.60 14.05 6.60
CA HIS A 132 -5.22 13.29 5.41
C HIS A 132 -4.80 11.85 5.74
N ALA A 133 -4.12 11.61 6.85
CA ALA A 133 -3.75 10.26 7.30
C ALA A 133 -5.00 9.40 7.57
N THR A 134 -5.99 9.98 8.23
CA THR A 134 -7.28 9.33 8.49
C THR A 134 -8.03 9.02 7.18
N GLN A 135 -8.08 9.99 6.27
CA GLN A 135 -8.73 9.82 4.96
C GLN A 135 -8.02 8.78 4.08
N ALA A 136 -6.68 8.68 4.16
CA ALA A 136 -5.90 7.73 3.37
C ALA A 136 -6.28 6.29 3.70
N MET A 137 -6.56 5.96 4.96
CA MET A 137 -7.04 4.64 5.37
C MET A 137 -8.37 4.27 4.70
N GLY A 138 -9.30 5.22 4.63
CA GLY A 138 -10.63 5.00 4.04
C GLY A 138 -10.63 4.84 2.51
N ARG A 139 -9.49 5.08 1.84
CA ARG A 139 -9.35 4.94 0.38
C ARG A 139 -8.85 3.57 -0.05
N VAL A 140 -8.27 2.79 0.86
CA VAL A 140 -7.78 1.46 0.53
C VAL A 140 -8.96 0.52 0.34
N SER A 141 -8.90 -0.34 -0.68
CA SER A 141 -9.93 -1.35 -0.91
C SER A 141 -10.01 -2.31 0.29
N ILE A 142 -11.13 -2.29 1.00
CA ILE A 142 -11.42 -3.18 2.16
C ILE A 142 -11.35 -4.66 1.74
N VAL A 143 -11.78 -4.96 0.51
CA VAL A 143 -11.77 -6.33 -0.04
C VAL A 143 -10.33 -6.84 -0.21
N GLY A 144 -9.38 -5.97 -0.51
CA GLY A 144 -7.98 -6.33 -0.67
C GLY A 144 -7.18 -6.44 0.63
N SER A 145 -7.75 -6.05 1.79
CA SER A 145 -7.00 -5.94 3.04
C SER A 145 -7.44 -6.89 4.16
N THR A 146 -8.67 -7.39 4.14
CA THR A 146 -9.25 -8.05 5.34
C THR A 146 -9.73 -9.47 5.09
N VAL A 147 -10.00 -9.86 3.84
CA VAL A 147 -10.60 -11.17 3.53
C VAL A 147 -9.80 -11.88 2.45
N LYS A 148 -9.12 -12.96 2.82
CA LYS A 148 -8.28 -13.77 1.91
C LYS A 148 -9.09 -14.62 0.94
N ASP A 149 -10.26 -15.08 1.38
CA ASP A 149 -11.17 -15.88 0.58
C ASP A 149 -12.45 -15.06 0.27
N PRO A 150 -12.71 -14.70 -1.00
CA PRO A 150 -13.92 -13.99 -1.40
C PRO A 150 -15.23 -14.60 -0.88
N GLN A 151 -15.26 -15.91 -0.61
CA GLN A 151 -16.45 -16.59 -0.06
C GLN A 151 -16.66 -16.35 1.43
N THR A 152 -15.64 -15.89 2.15
CA THR A 152 -15.71 -15.55 3.58
C THR A 152 -16.13 -14.10 3.82
N ILE A 153 -16.40 -13.33 2.75
CA ILE A 153 -16.91 -11.97 2.86
C ILE A 153 -18.32 -12.01 3.46
N PRO A 154 -18.57 -11.39 4.63
CA PRO A 154 -19.92 -11.32 5.17
C PRO A 154 -20.81 -10.52 4.21
N PRO A 155 -22.08 -10.93 4.00
CA PRO A 155 -22.98 -10.22 3.12
C PRO A 155 -23.09 -8.76 3.55
N SER A 156 -23.03 -7.84 2.57
CA SER A 156 -23.05 -6.41 2.86
C SER A 156 -24.34 -6.07 3.65
N PRO A 157 -24.24 -5.36 4.78
CA PRO A 157 -25.41 -5.02 5.59
C PRO A 157 -26.35 -4.01 4.91
N ARG A 158 -26.03 -3.55 3.69
CA ARG A 158 -26.81 -2.55 2.93
C ARG A 158 -27.55 -3.13 1.71
N CYS A 159 -27.81 -4.43 1.67
CA CYS A 159 -28.78 -4.98 0.72
C CYS A 159 -30.05 -5.37 1.47
N ARG A 160 -30.98 -4.41 1.55
CA ARG A 160 -32.41 -4.64 1.71
C ARG A 160 -33.14 -3.83 0.66
#